data_AF-Q6V1Z6-F1
#
_entry.id   AF-Q6V1Z6-F1
#
_cell.length_a   1.000
_cell.length_b   1.000
_cell.length_c   1.000
_cell.angle_alpha   90.00
_cell.angle_beta   90.00
_cell.angle_gamma   90.00
#
_symmetry.space_group_name_H-M   'P 1'
#
loop_
_entity.id
_entity.type
_entity.pdbx_description
1 polymer ?
#
loop_
_entity_poly.entity_id
_entity_poly.type
_entity_poly.pdbx_seq_one_letter_code
_entity_poly.pdbx_strand_id
1 'polypeptide(L)'
;MGYDPNNPMEGRITDLGPHPYTDMLPPVIAANKGKWLYHEILEPGVLLHVAEGGAECYTVRVGSPRLISIEHVREMCDIADAHCEGYLRFTTRNNAEFMTDSKEKCDALIADLKSRGNKFPIGGTGACVTNIVHTQGWVHCHTPATDASGPVKAVMDDLFEYFGSMKLPAQVRIALACCLNMCGAVHASDIALLGVHRKPPMIDNERITGVCELPLAIAACPLGAVKPAKAEVNGEEIKTVVVNADRCMFCGNCY
;
A
#
# COMPACT_ATOMS: atom_id res chain seq x y z
N MET A 1 -11.67 15.38 29.14
CA MET A 1 -12.38 14.26 29.80
C MET A 1 -12.17 13.02 28.93
N GLY A 2 -12.08 11.84 29.52
CA GLY A 2 -12.04 10.60 28.73
C GLY A 2 -13.40 10.32 28.06
N TYR A 3 -13.43 9.34 27.15
CA TYR A 3 -14.69 8.83 26.60
C TYR A 3 -15.59 8.27 27.72
N ASP A 4 -16.89 8.63 27.69
CA ASP A 4 -17.90 8.07 28.59
C ASP A 4 -18.84 7.13 27.81
N PRO A 5 -18.84 5.81 28.10
CA PRO A 5 -19.76 4.88 27.45
C PRO A 5 -21.23 5.08 27.81
N ASN A 6 -21.54 5.74 28.93
CA ASN A 6 -22.92 6.09 29.30
C ASN A 6 -23.44 7.30 28.52
N ASN A 7 -22.53 8.19 28.10
CA ASN A 7 -22.84 9.39 27.32
C ASN A 7 -22.02 9.41 26.03
N PRO A 8 -22.23 8.47 25.10
CA PRO A 8 -21.33 8.24 23.96
C PRO A 8 -21.29 9.39 22.95
N MET A 9 -22.19 10.36 23.05
CA MET A 9 -22.23 11.56 22.21
C MET A 9 -21.59 12.76 22.88
N GLU A 10 -21.42 12.74 24.20
CA GLU A 10 -20.81 13.84 24.94
C GLU A 10 -19.33 13.96 24.58
N GLY A 11 -18.91 15.15 24.16
CA GLY A 11 -17.52 15.41 23.75
C GLY A 11 -17.08 14.69 22.46
N ARG A 12 -17.99 14.05 21.72
CA ARG A 12 -17.66 13.41 20.44
C ARG A 12 -17.36 14.47 19.38
N ILE A 13 -16.17 14.38 18.79
CA ILE A 13 -15.75 15.22 17.66
C ILE A 13 -15.82 14.39 16.38
N THR A 14 -16.51 14.87 15.35
CA THR A 14 -16.68 14.20 14.04
C THR A 14 -16.39 15.16 12.89
N ASP A 15 -16.25 14.63 11.69
CA ASP A 15 -16.20 15.40 10.43
C ASP A 15 -15.02 16.40 10.30
N LEU A 16 -13.92 16.17 11.01
CA LEU A 16 -12.72 17.02 10.93
C LEU A 16 -11.88 16.84 9.65
N GLY A 17 -11.94 15.65 9.04
CA GLY A 17 -11.02 15.29 7.96
C GLY A 17 -9.56 15.14 8.43
N PRO A 18 -8.59 15.14 7.50
CA PRO A 18 -7.16 15.05 7.85
C PRO A 18 -6.61 16.40 8.32
N HIS A 19 -5.48 16.36 9.02
CA HIS A 19 -4.68 17.57 9.26
C HIS A 19 -4.22 18.19 7.92
N PRO A 20 -4.22 19.52 7.79
CA PRO A 20 -3.67 20.19 6.61
C PRO A 20 -2.21 19.83 6.39
N TYR A 21 -1.85 19.38 5.19
CA TYR A 21 -0.46 19.01 4.87
C TYR A 21 0.51 20.20 4.98
N THR A 22 0.00 21.43 4.93
CA THR A 22 0.79 22.67 5.08
C THR A 22 1.47 22.78 6.42
N ASP A 23 0.90 22.16 7.46
CA ASP A 23 1.44 22.17 8.82
C ASP A 23 2.63 21.21 8.98
N MET A 24 2.86 20.36 7.97
CA MET A 24 3.87 19.29 7.97
C MET A 24 4.90 19.46 6.84
N LEU A 25 4.98 20.64 6.23
CA LEU A 25 5.97 20.92 5.19
C LEU A 25 7.33 21.31 5.81
N PRO A 26 8.45 20.73 5.36
CA PRO A 26 9.77 21.26 5.69
C PRO A 26 9.87 22.74 5.30
N PRO A 27 10.59 23.59 6.06
CA PRO A 27 10.68 25.02 5.78
C PRO A 27 11.09 25.36 4.34
N VAL A 28 12.08 24.63 3.79
CA VAL A 28 12.53 24.81 2.41
C VAL A 28 11.44 24.50 1.38
N ILE A 29 10.56 23.52 1.67
CA ILE A 29 9.43 23.19 0.81
C ILE A 29 8.34 24.25 0.93
N ALA A 30 8.01 24.67 2.15
CA ALA A 30 6.98 25.66 2.39
C ALA A 30 7.31 27.00 1.71
N ALA A 31 8.56 27.46 1.81
CA ALA A 31 9.02 28.72 1.23
C ALA A 31 9.02 28.73 -0.31
N ASN A 32 9.23 27.57 -0.93
CA ASN A 32 9.44 27.44 -2.38
C ASN A 32 8.29 26.70 -3.11
N LYS A 33 7.19 26.43 -2.41
CA LYS A 33 6.04 25.72 -2.98
C LYS A 33 5.50 26.44 -4.22
N GLY A 34 5.50 25.74 -5.36
CA GLY A 34 5.05 26.28 -6.64
C GLY A 34 6.09 27.13 -7.39
N LYS A 35 7.33 27.19 -6.90
CA LYS A 35 8.45 27.96 -7.47
C LYS A 35 9.68 27.09 -7.72
N TRP A 36 9.46 25.83 -8.09
CA TRP A 36 10.53 24.88 -8.42
C TRP A 36 10.92 25.02 -9.89
N LEU A 37 12.22 25.15 -10.16
CA LEU A 37 12.74 25.36 -11.50
C LEU A 37 13.08 24.04 -12.20
N TYR A 38 13.83 23.17 -11.54
CA TYR A 38 14.22 21.87 -12.09
C TYR A 38 14.50 20.85 -10.97
N HIS A 39 14.70 19.60 -11.38
CA HIS A 39 15.19 18.55 -10.51
C HIS A 39 16.26 17.71 -11.23
N GLU A 40 17.11 17.06 -10.44
CA GLU A 40 18.13 16.12 -10.90
C GLU A 40 18.13 14.87 -10.01
N ILE A 41 18.51 13.73 -10.59
CA ILE A 41 18.83 12.51 -9.83
C ILE A 41 20.35 12.45 -9.70
N LEU A 42 20.86 12.70 -8.50
CA LEU A 42 22.31 12.77 -8.25
C LEU A 42 22.94 11.37 -8.20
N GLU A 43 22.24 10.44 -7.57
CA GLU A 43 22.59 9.01 -7.50
C GLU A 43 21.30 8.19 -7.22
N PRO A 44 21.30 6.85 -7.36
CA PRO A 44 20.14 6.04 -7.05
C PRO A 44 19.62 6.33 -5.62
N GLY A 45 18.37 6.78 -5.52
CA GLY A 45 17.72 7.17 -4.28
C GLY A 45 17.94 8.62 -3.84
N VAL A 46 18.75 9.44 -4.52
CA VAL A 46 19.03 10.83 -4.12
C VAL A 46 18.61 11.81 -5.21
N LEU A 47 17.73 12.73 -4.85
CA LEU A 47 17.17 13.76 -5.73
C LEU A 47 17.60 15.15 -5.25
N LEU A 48 17.76 16.07 -6.19
CA LEU A 48 17.90 17.50 -5.93
C LEU A 48 16.74 18.23 -6.62
N HIS A 49 16.06 19.14 -5.91
CA HIS A 49 15.17 20.13 -6.50
C HIS A 49 15.75 21.52 -6.26
N VAL A 50 15.76 22.36 -7.29
CA VAL A 50 16.26 23.74 -7.22
C VAL A 50 15.11 24.71 -7.50
N ALA A 51 14.90 25.65 -6.58
CA ALA A 51 13.88 26.69 -6.70
C ALA A 51 14.34 27.82 -7.62
N GLU A 52 13.39 28.62 -8.11
CA GLU A 52 13.67 29.83 -8.91
C GLU A 52 14.61 30.81 -8.18
N GLY A 53 14.53 30.88 -6.85
CA GLY A 53 15.41 31.70 -6.00
C GLY A 53 16.76 31.06 -5.67
N GLY A 54 17.09 29.90 -6.24
CA GLY A 54 18.34 29.18 -6.01
C GLY A 54 18.38 28.30 -4.75
N ALA A 55 17.29 28.24 -3.97
CA ALA A 55 17.20 27.34 -2.83
C ALA A 55 17.19 25.87 -3.29
N GLU A 56 17.94 25.03 -2.59
CA GLU A 56 18.08 23.62 -2.89
C GLU A 56 17.33 22.76 -1.87
N CYS A 57 16.71 21.68 -2.33
CA CYS A 57 16.14 20.64 -1.49
C CYS A 57 16.62 19.28 -1.97
N TYR A 58 17.38 18.61 -1.12
CA TYR A 58 17.87 17.26 -1.34
C TYR A 58 16.87 16.27 -0.75
N THR A 59 16.53 15.22 -1.48
CA THR A 59 15.63 14.16 -1.00
C THR A 59 16.32 12.82 -1.09
N VAL A 60 16.40 12.11 0.03
CA VAL A 60 16.89 10.73 0.10
C VAL A 60 15.69 9.79 0.25
N ARG A 61 15.47 8.95 -0.77
CA ARG A 61 14.40 7.95 -0.81
C ARG A 61 14.91 6.61 -0.32
N VAL A 62 14.17 6.01 0.61
CA VAL A 62 14.46 4.68 1.16
C VAL A 62 13.30 3.72 0.96
N GLY A 63 13.63 2.44 0.73
CA GLY A 63 12.66 1.36 0.69
C GLY A 63 11.99 1.15 2.04
N SER A 64 10.70 0.81 2.03
CA SER A 64 9.96 0.40 3.24
C SER A 64 9.03 -0.76 2.91
N PRO A 65 8.86 -1.74 3.81
CA PRO A 65 8.03 -2.92 3.55
C PRO A 65 6.53 -2.62 3.61
N ARG A 66 6.13 -1.36 3.79
CA ARG A 66 4.74 -0.86 3.99
C ARG A 66 4.10 -1.36 5.29
N LEU A 67 4.09 -2.67 5.54
CA LEU A 67 3.74 -3.24 6.84
C LEU A 67 4.94 -3.08 7.78
N ILE A 68 4.85 -2.13 8.70
CA ILE A 68 5.93 -1.74 9.62
C ILE A 68 5.42 -1.65 11.04
N SER A 69 6.30 -1.87 12.01
CA SER A 69 5.98 -1.70 13.43
C SER A 69 6.07 -0.23 13.84
N ILE A 70 5.51 0.09 15.01
CA ILE A 70 5.62 1.44 15.58
C ILE A 70 7.06 1.81 15.92
N GLU A 71 7.91 0.82 16.25
CA GLU A 71 9.34 1.02 16.52
C GLU A 71 10.07 1.45 15.25
N HIS A 72 9.75 0.86 14.11
CA HIS A 72 10.31 1.29 12.83
C HIS A 72 9.86 2.70 12.44
N VAL A 73 8.59 3.07 12.72
CA VAL A 73 8.12 4.45 12.55
C VAL A 73 8.88 5.42 13.46
N ARG A 74 9.05 5.07 14.74
CA ARG A 74 9.80 5.91 15.69
C ARG A 74 11.26 6.09 15.27
N GLU A 75 11.90 5.05 14.75
CA GLU A 75 13.27 5.18 14.24
C GLU A 75 13.35 6.06 12.98
N MET A 76 12.34 6.02 12.10
CA MET A 76 12.24 7.00 11.00
C MET A 76 12.10 8.43 11.54
N CYS A 77 11.32 8.63 12.60
CA CYS A 77 11.22 9.92 13.27
C CYS A 77 12.56 10.35 13.89
N ASP A 78 13.29 9.46 14.56
CA ASP A 78 14.60 9.77 15.13
C ASP A 78 15.61 10.21 14.05
N ILE A 79 15.57 9.58 12.87
CA ILE A 79 16.38 9.99 11.70
C ILE A 79 15.94 11.37 11.20
N ALA A 80 14.63 11.61 11.09
CA ALA A 80 14.11 12.90 10.65
C ALA A 80 14.43 14.03 11.64
N ASP A 81 14.35 13.78 12.95
CA ASP A 81 14.72 14.75 13.99
C ASP A 81 16.21 15.08 13.92
N ALA A 82 17.06 14.07 13.69
CA ALA A 82 18.51 14.26 13.61
C ALA A 82 18.98 15.01 12.36
N HIS A 83 18.34 14.79 11.20
CA HIS A 83 18.87 15.25 9.91
C HIS A 83 17.92 16.16 9.11
N CYS A 84 16.63 16.14 9.41
CA CYS A 84 15.57 16.73 8.59
C CYS A 84 14.61 17.62 9.38
N GLU A 85 15.03 18.13 10.54
CA GLU A 85 14.24 19.04 11.39
C GLU A 85 12.87 18.46 11.81
N GLY A 86 12.80 17.12 11.92
CA GLY A 86 11.59 16.37 12.28
C GLY A 86 10.63 16.13 11.11
N TYR A 87 11.02 16.46 9.88
CA TYR A 87 10.19 16.26 8.70
C TYR A 87 10.60 15.04 7.89
N LEU A 88 9.61 14.23 7.51
CA LEU A 88 9.72 13.19 6.49
C LEU A 88 8.41 13.07 5.72
N ARG A 89 8.42 12.33 4.62
CA ARG A 89 7.19 12.00 3.89
C ARG A 89 7.20 10.55 3.39
N PHE A 90 6.02 10.05 3.02
CA PHE A 90 5.88 8.80 2.29
C PHE A 90 5.50 9.07 0.83
N THR A 91 6.03 8.24 -0.06
CA THR A 91 5.69 8.26 -1.48
C THR A 91 4.39 7.49 -1.75
N THR A 92 3.81 7.68 -2.94
CA THR A 92 2.65 6.91 -3.41
C THR A 92 2.91 5.41 -3.58
N ARG A 93 4.16 4.97 -3.43
CA ARG A 93 4.56 3.56 -3.46
C ARG A 93 5.16 3.08 -2.13
N ASN A 94 4.81 3.76 -1.05
CA ASN A 94 5.15 3.40 0.33
C ASN A 94 6.64 3.40 0.67
N ASN A 95 7.51 3.92 -0.19
CA ASN A 95 8.86 4.34 0.21
C ASN A 95 8.76 5.55 1.15
N ALA A 96 9.75 5.72 2.01
CA ALA A 96 9.93 6.94 2.81
C ALA A 96 10.94 7.88 2.14
N GLU A 97 10.79 9.17 2.38
CA GLU A 97 11.67 10.23 1.88
C GLU A 97 12.01 11.20 2.99
N PHE A 98 13.30 11.45 3.13
CA PHE A 98 13.91 12.42 4.03
C PHE A 98 14.43 13.59 3.22
N MET A 99 14.22 14.82 3.70
CA MET A 99 14.52 16.04 2.94
C MET A 99 15.46 16.94 3.73
N THR A 100 16.51 17.45 3.08
CA THR A 100 17.46 18.40 3.67
C THR A 100 17.64 19.61 2.76
N ASP A 101 17.99 20.75 3.33
CA ASP A 101 18.16 22.04 2.64
C ASP A 101 19.61 22.31 2.20
N SER A 102 20.54 21.38 2.50
CA SER A 102 21.94 21.48 2.10
C SER A 102 22.55 20.13 1.76
N LYS A 103 23.61 20.16 0.93
CA LYS A 103 24.39 18.98 0.55
C LYS A 103 25.08 18.32 1.74
N GLU A 104 25.60 19.10 2.68
CA GLU A 104 26.28 18.59 3.88
C GLU A 104 25.33 17.78 4.77
N LYS A 105 24.11 18.29 5.02
CA LYS A 105 23.07 17.55 5.76
C LYS A 105 22.64 16.29 4.99
N CYS A 106 22.53 16.36 3.67
CA CYS A 106 22.21 15.21 2.83
C CYS A 106 23.27 14.10 2.95
N ASP A 107 24.55 14.47 2.92
CA ASP A 107 25.66 13.52 3.06
C ASP A 107 25.71 12.87 4.44
N ALA A 108 25.46 13.65 5.51
CA ALA A 108 25.35 13.13 6.87
C ALA A 108 24.19 12.13 7.01
N LEU A 109 23.02 12.45 6.43
CA LEU A 109 21.86 11.57 6.39
C LEU A 109 22.15 10.26 5.64
N ILE A 110 22.79 10.33 4.46
CA ILE A 110 23.17 9.16 3.67
C ILE A 110 24.13 8.26 4.47
N ALA A 111 25.09 8.85 5.18
CA ALA A 111 26.02 8.10 6.01
C ALA A 111 25.30 7.38 7.17
N ASP A 112 24.39 8.06 7.87
CA ASP A 112 23.58 7.45 8.94
C ASP A 112 22.72 6.29 8.39
N LEU A 113 21.97 6.52 7.30
CA LEU A 113 21.14 5.49 6.67
C LEU A 113 21.95 4.25 6.26
N LYS A 114 23.15 4.45 5.67
CA LYS A 114 24.05 3.35 5.30
C LYS A 114 24.61 2.61 6.53
N SER A 115 24.82 3.30 7.65
CA SER A 115 25.29 2.67 8.90
C SER A 115 24.29 1.66 9.49
N ARG A 116 23.02 1.76 9.08
CA ARG A 116 21.90 0.88 9.51
C ARG A 116 21.71 -0.33 8.60
N GLY A 117 22.68 -0.62 7.73
CA GLY A 117 22.63 -1.73 6.78
C GLY A 117 21.44 -1.60 5.82
N ASN A 118 20.78 -2.73 5.53
CA ASN A 118 19.65 -2.78 4.59
C ASN A 118 18.29 -2.46 5.24
N LYS A 119 18.27 -1.84 6.43
CA LYS A 119 17.01 -1.49 7.10
C LYS A 119 16.29 -0.33 6.40
N PHE A 120 17.05 0.61 5.86
CA PHE A 120 16.57 1.75 5.07
C PHE A 120 17.34 1.82 3.74
N PRO A 121 17.13 0.86 2.83
CA PRO A 121 17.91 0.78 1.60
C PRO A 121 17.63 2.01 0.74
N ILE A 122 18.66 2.74 0.35
CA ILE A 122 18.55 3.95 -0.48
C ILE A 122 18.36 3.52 -1.95
N GLY A 123 17.36 4.08 -2.63
CA GLY A 123 17.09 3.73 -4.03
C GLY A 123 15.70 4.12 -4.54
N GLY A 124 15.25 3.43 -5.59
CA GLY A 124 13.91 3.55 -6.13
C GLY A 124 13.64 4.84 -6.92
N THR A 125 14.68 5.49 -7.45
CA THR A 125 14.60 6.64 -8.37
C THR A 125 15.04 6.25 -9.78
N GLY A 126 14.61 7.01 -10.80
CA GLY A 126 14.99 6.77 -12.20
C GLY A 126 14.55 5.41 -12.74
N ALA A 127 15.29 4.90 -13.74
CA ALA A 127 14.99 3.66 -14.44
C ALA A 127 15.40 2.42 -13.63
N CYS A 128 14.61 2.14 -12.59
CA CYS A 128 14.81 1.11 -11.58
C CYS A 128 13.57 0.20 -11.44
N VAL A 129 13.68 -0.86 -10.64
CA VAL A 129 12.52 -1.47 -9.99
C VAL A 129 12.33 -0.76 -8.66
N THR A 130 11.30 0.07 -8.54
CA THR A 130 10.95 0.62 -7.23
C THR A 130 10.03 -0.34 -6.47
N ASN A 131 9.59 0.06 -5.28
CA ASN A 131 8.75 -0.74 -4.40
C ASN A 131 7.45 -1.25 -5.04
N ILE A 132 6.95 -2.37 -4.52
CA ILE A 132 5.77 -3.09 -5.00
C ILE A 132 4.55 -2.61 -4.23
N VAL A 133 3.59 -2.03 -4.94
CA VAL A 133 2.27 -1.73 -4.36
C VAL A 133 1.56 -3.05 -4.12
N HIS A 134 1.15 -3.30 -2.89
CA HIS A 134 0.57 -4.59 -2.49
C HIS A 134 -0.52 -4.47 -1.43
N THR A 135 -1.28 -5.56 -1.29
CA THR A 135 -2.50 -5.67 -0.49
C THR A 135 -2.27 -6.26 0.90
N GLN A 136 -3.35 -6.63 1.59
CA GLN A 136 -3.29 -7.26 2.91
C GLN A 136 -2.84 -8.73 2.88
N GLY A 137 -3.27 -9.52 1.89
CA GLY A 137 -2.95 -10.96 1.88
C GLY A 137 -3.51 -11.69 3.12
N TRP A 138 -2.78 -12.68 3.60
CA TRP A 138 -3.16 -13.49 4.77
C TRP A 138 -3.02 -12.74 6.09
N VAL A 139 -2.37 -11.57 6.09
CA VAL A 139 -2.18 -10.76 7.29
C VAL A 139 -3.51 -10.22 7.84
N HIS A 140 -4.50 -9.96 6.97
CA HIS A 140 -5.74 -9.30 7.42
C HIS A 140 -6.99 -9.57 6.58
N CYS A 141 -6.87 -10.00 5.32
CA CYS A 141 -8.05 -10.16 4.45
C CYS A 141 -8.69 -11.54 4.60
N HIS A 142 -10.01 -11.63 4.43
CA HIS A 142 -10.76 -12.89 4.42
C HIS A 142 -11.05 -13.44 3.01
N THR A 143 -10.84 -12.65 1.95
CA THR A 143 -10.96 -13.10 0.55
C THR A 143 -9.63 -13.34 -0.22
N PRO A 144 -8.44 -13.50 0.41
CA PRO A 144 -7.21 -13.67 -0.33
C PRO A 144 -7.13 -15.07 -0.98
N ALA A 145 -6.70 -15.11 -2.23
CA ALA A 145 -6.27 -16.34 -2.91
C ALA A 145 -4.76 -16.60 -2.74
N THR A 146 -4.00 -15.63 -2.23
CA THR A 146 -2.56 -15.70 -1.93
C THR A 146 -2.19 -14.68 -0.86
N ASP A 147 -1.02 -14.82 -0.23
CA ASP A 147 -0.46 -13.77 0.61
C ASP A 147 0.00 -12.55 -0.21
N ALA A 148 0.30 -11.44 0.47
CA ALA A 148 0.86 -10.23 -0.12
C ALA A 148 2.29 -9.94 0.37
N SER A 149 2.50 -9.78 1.67
CA SER A 149 3.80 -9.36 2.22
C SER A 149 4.92 -10.37 1.94
N GLY A 150 4.64 -11.69 2.05
CA GLY A 150 5.59 -12.75 1.75
C GLY A 150 6.07 -12.73 0.30
N PRO A 151 5.18 -12.82 -0.71
CA PRO A 151 5.56 -12.74 -2.12
C PRO A 151 6.28 -11.44 -2.49
N VAL A 152 5.88 -10.29 -1.93
CA VAL A 152 6.56 -9.01 -2.15
C VAL A 152 8.00 -9.06 -1.67
N LYS A 153 8.23 -9.59 -0.46
CA LYS A 153 9.58 -9.76 0.09
C LYS A 153 10.43 -10.66 -0.81
N ALA A 154 9.91 -11.82 -1.21
CA ALA A 154 10.63 -12.73 -2.08
C ALA A 154 11.02 -12.09 -3.42
N VAL A 155 10.08 -11.41 -4.09
CA VAL A 155 10.35 -10.75 -5.38
C VAL A 155 11.32 -9.58 -5.23
N MET A 156 11.19 -8.76 -4.18
CA MET A 156 12.10 -7.64 -3.96
C MET A 156 13.51 -8.07 -3.56
N ASP A 157 13.67 -9.25 -2.94
CA ASP A 157 14.99 -9.81 -2.64
C ASP A 157 15.72 -10.22 -3.93
N ASP A 158 15.03 -10.89 -4.85
CA ASP A 158 15.59 -11.28 -6.15
C ASP A 158 15.89 -10.07 -7.05
N LEU A 159 15.09 -9.01 -6.93
CA LEU A 159 15.21 -7.80 -7.76
C LEU A 159 15.96 -6.65 -7.06
N PHE A 160 16.57 -6.89 -5.90
CA PHE A 160 17.12 -5.83 -5.06
C PHE A 160 18.20 -5.00 -5.76
N GLU A 161 18.99 -5.62 -6.65
CA GLU A 161 20.00 -4.91 -7.44
C GLU A 161 19.43 -3.81 -8.35
N TYR A 162 18.17 -3.96 -8.78
CA TYR A 162 17.47 -2.97 -9.60
C TYR A 162 16.87 -1.85 -8.78
N PHE A 163 16.69 -2.04 -7.46
CA PHE A 163 16.17 -0.99 -6.58
C PHE A 163 17.23 0.10 -6.33
N GLY A 164 18.47 -0.30 -6.06
CA GLY A 164 19.62 0.59 -5.84
C GLY A 164 20.36 1.01 -7.10
N SER A 165 19.76 0.87 -8.30
CA SER A 165 20.40 1.21 -9.57
C SER A 165 19.44 1.90 -10.54
N MET A 166 19.97 2.38 -11.67
CA MET A 166 19.19 3.01 -12.76
C MET A 166 19.57 2.40 -14.12
N LYS A 167 19.60 1.07 -14.21
CA LYS A 167 20.12 0.32 -15.38
C LYS A 167 19.04 -0.12 -16.37
N LEU A 168 17.75 0.07 -16.05
CA LEU A 168 16.66 -0.37 -16.91
C LEU A 168 16.40 0.64 -18.05
N PRO A 169 15.73 0.24 -19.15
CA PRO A 169 15.34 1.18 -20.20
C PRO A 169 14.34 2.25 -19.73
N ALA A 170 13.50 1.92 -18.75
CA ALA A 170 12.54 2.80 -18.11
C ALA A 170 12.26 2.29 -16.68
N GLN A 171 11.56 3.08 -15.88
CA GLN A 171 11.16 2.65 -14.54
C GLN A 171 10.10 1.54 -14.63
N VAL A 172 10.34 0.42 -13.94
CA VAL A 172 9.41 -0.72 -13.90
C VAL A 172 8.59 -0.67 -12.62
N ARG A 173 7.27 -0.76 -12.77
CA ARG A 173 6.27 -0.84 -11.70
C ARG A 173 5.76 -2.26 -11.58
N ILE A 174 5.95 -2.84 -10.40
CA ILE A 174 5.37 -4.13 -10.04
C ILE A 174 4.24 -3.89 -9.05
N ALA A 175 3.11 -4.58 -9.18
CA ALA A 175 2.05 -4.56 -8.19
C ALA A 175 1.53 -5.96 -7.91
N LEU A 176 1.05 -6.18 -6.68
CA LEU A 176 0.46 -7.43 -6.24
C LEU A 176 -0.92 -7.22 -5.62
N ALA A 177 -1.89 -8.04 -6.00
CA ALA A 177 -3.17 -8.14 -5.32
C ALA A 177 -3.44 -9.59 -4.92
N CYS A 178 -3.86 -9.78 -3.68
CA CYS A 178 -4.15 -11.10 -3.12
C CYS A 178 -5.41 -11.75 -3.71
N CYS A 179 -6.29 -10.97 -4.34
CA CYS A 179 -7.46 -11.45 -5.08
C CYS A 179 -7.83 -10.47 -6.20
N LEU A 180 -8.80 -10.86 -7.02
CA LEU A 180 -9.33 -10.12 -8.17
C LEU A 180 -10.15 -8.86 -7.85
N ASN A 181 -10.36 -8.52 -6.57
CA ASN A 181 -10.74 -7.15 -6.23
C ASN A 181 -9.62 -6.16 -6.60
N MET A 182 -8.40 -6.66 -6.86
CA MET A 182 -7.27 -5.93 -7.43
C MET A 182 -6.95 -4.63 -6.71
N CYS A 183 -7.12 -4.59 -5.38
CA CYS A 183 -6.93 -3.40 -4.57
C CYS A 183 -5.50 -2.84 -4.75
N GLY A 184 -5.38 -1.69 -5.41
CA GLY A 184 -4.10 -1.10 -5.78
C GLY A 184 -3.94 -0.98 -7.30
N ALA A 185 -2.78 -1.35 -7.81
CA ALA A 185 -2.35 -0.99 -9.17
C ALA A 185 -2.11 -2.16 -10.12
N VAL A 186 -2.56 -3.38 -9.77
CA VAL A 186 -2.31 -4.60 -10.57
C VAL A 186 -2.81 -4.47 -12.01
N HIS A 187 -3.93 -3.79 -12.24
CA HIS A 187 -4.53 -3.60 -13.56
C HIS A 187 -3.79 -2.56 -14.44
N ALA A 188 -2.81 -1.85 -13.89
CA ALA A 188 -2.11 -0.74 -14.56
C ALA A 188 -0.62 -0.66 -14.16
N SER A 189 0.03 -1.82 -13.99
CA SER A 189 1.47 -1.93 -13.69
C SER A 189 2.17 -2.70 -14.80
N ASP A 190 3.46 -2.45 -15.01
CA ASP A 190 4.27 -3.13 -16.02
C ASP A 190 4.32 -4.65 -15.76
N ILE A 191 4.39 -5.04 -14.47
CA ILE A 191 4.27 -6.44 -14.03
C ILE A 191 3.24 -6.53 -12.91
N ALA A 192 2.35 -7.51 -13.03
CA ALA A 192 1.20 -7.71 -12.18
C ALA A 192 1.17 -9.12 -11.60
N LEU A 193 1.10 -9.22 -10.27
CA LEU A 193 0.94 -10.48 -9.54
C LEU A 193 -0.49 -10.53 -8.99
N LEU A 194 -1.24 -11.58 -9.32
CA LEU A 194 -2.64 -11.69 -8.96
C LEU A 194 -2.98 -13.06 -8.39
N GLY A 195 -3.50 -13.08 -7.17
CA GLY A 195 -4.13 -14.26 -6.59
C GLY A 195 -5.44 -14.59 -7.28
N VAL A 196 -5.61 -15.84 -7.69
CA VAL A 196 -6.84 -16.35 -8.31
C VAL A 196 -7.24 -17.68 -7.70
N HIS A 197 -8.55 -17.88 -7.53
CA HIS A 197 -9.10 -19.19 -7.19
C HIS A 197 -9.29 -20.04 -8.44
N ARG A 198 -9.42 -21.36 -8.26
CA ARG A 198 -9.62 -22.34 -9.36
C ARG A 198 -10.73 -23.36 -9.06
N LYS A 199 -11.59 -23.06 -8.08
CA LYS A 199 -12.70 -23.93 -7.65
C LYS A 199 -13.94 -23.06 -7.37
N PRO A 200 -15.16 -23.54 -7.69
CA PRO A 200 -16.39 -22.88 -7.26
C PRO A 200 -16.45 -22.75 -5.74
N PRO A 201 -17.22 -21.79 -5.19
CA PRO A 201 -17.40 -21.68 -3.75
C PRO A 201 -18.18 -22.88 -3.21
N MET A 202 -17.88 -23.24 -1.96
CA MET A 202 -18.71 -24.17 -1.20
C MET A 202 -19.92 -23.43 -0.65
N ILE A 203 -21.06 -24.11 -0.56
CA ILE A 203 -22.31 -23.52 -0.04
C ILE A 203 -22.55 -24.09 1.35
N ASP A 204 -22.57 -23.21 2.35
CA ASP A 204 -22.96 -23.55 3.73
C ASP A 204 -24.46 -23.35 3.91
N ASN A 205 -25.23 -24.39 3.57
CA ASN A 205 -26.69 -24.37 3.65
C ASN A 205 -27.21 -24.18 5.08
N GLU A 206 -26.44 -24.56 6.10
CA GLU A 206 -26.88 -24.46 7.50
C GLU A 206 -26.95 -23.00 7.97
N ARG A 207 -26.13 -22.12 7.38
CA ARG A 207 -25.98 -20.73 7.84
C ARG A 207 -26.45 -19.69 6.84
N ILE A 208 -26.51 -20.01 5.55
CA ILE A 208 -26.68 -19.02 4.47
C ILE A 208 -27.91 -18.13 4.65
N THR A 209 -29.03 -18.65 5.17
CA THR A 209 -30.25 -17.88 5.42
C THR A 209 -30.11 -16.87 6.55
N GLY A 210 -29.25 -17.14 7.53
CA GLY A 210 -29.01 -16.27 8.68
C GLY A 210 -27.91 -15.23 8.46
N VAL A 211 -27.09 -15.38 7.42
CA VAL A 211 -25.90 -14.53 7.19
C VAL A 211 -25.83 -13.88 5.80
N CYS A 212 -26.65 -14.31 4.84
CA CYS A 212 -26.63 -13.78 3.48
C CYS A 212 -27.99 -13.22 3.05
N GLU A 213 -27.95 -12.04 2.45
CA GLU A 213 -29.03 -11.56 1.60
C GLU A 213 -28.90 -12.23 0.21
N LEU A 214 -29.59 -13.35 0.00
CA LEU A 214 -29.46 -14.17 -1.22
C LEU A 214 -29.53 -13.39 -2.56
N PRO A 215 -30.41 -12.38 -2.73
CA PRO A 215 -30.42 -11.57 -3.94
C PRO A 215 -29.10 -10.86 -4.23
N LEU A 216 -28.37 -10.42 -3.19
CA LEU A 216 -27.05 -9.81 -3.33
C LEU A 216 -26.04 -10.82 -3.84
N ALA A 217 -26.00 -12.03 -3.27
CA ALA A 217 -25.09 -13.09 -3.71
C ALA A 217 -25.35 -13.51 -5.18
N ILE A 218 -26.62 -13.53 -5.61
CA ILE A 218 -27.01 -13.80 -7.00
C ILE A 218 -26.52 -12.66 -7.91
N ALA A 219 -26.81 -11.41 -7.57
CA ALA A 219 -26.44 -10.24 -8.36
C ALA A 219 -24.93 -9.99 -8.42
N ALA A 220 -24.18 -10.45 -7.40
CA ALA A 220 -22.73 -10.36 -7.35
C ALA A 220 -22.02 -11.22 -8.41
N CYS A 221 -22.70 -12.20 -9.01
CA CYS A 221 -22.08 -13.09 -10.00
C CYS A 221 -22.08 -12.47 -11.42
N PRO A 222 -20.92 -12.06 -11.96
CA PRO A 222 -20.87 -11.38 -13.26
C PRO A 222 -21.24 -12.30 -14.43
N LEU A 223 -21.08 -13.62 -14.25
CA LEU A 223 -21.42 -14.62 -15.27
C LEU A 223 -22.77 -15.30 -14.99
N GLY A 224 -23.55 -14.83 -14.02
CA GLY A 224 -24.88 -15.37 -13.70
C GLY A 224 -24.88 -16.86 -13.32
N ALA A 225 -23.79 -17.36 -12.74
CA ALA A 225 -23.62 -18.76 -12.31
C ALA A 225 -24.36 -19.09 -11.01
N VAL A 226 -24.63 -18.09 -10.16
CA VAL A 226 -25.37 -18.24 -8.90
C VAL A 226 -26.87 -18.11 -9.18
N LYS A 227 -27.67 -19.08 -8.72
CA LYS A 227 -29.13 -19.11 -8.90
C LYS A 227 -29.83 -19.40 -7.57
N PRO A 228 -31.06 -18.88 -7.35
CA PRO A 228 -31.84 -19.23 -6.18
C PRO A 228 -32.20 -20.72 -6.21
N ALA A 229 -32.20 -21.35 -5.04
CA ALA A 229 -32.52 -22.76 -4.86
C ALA A 229 -33.17 -22.99 -3.49
N LYS A 230 -33.53 -24.24 -3.22
CA LYS A 230 -33.98 -24.73 -1.92
C LYS A 230 -33.12 -25.94 -1.54
N ALA A 231 -32.87 -26.11 -0.25
CA ALA A 231 -32.18 -27.28 0.31
C ALA A 231 -32.92 -27.75 1.57
N GLU A 232 -32.67 -28.99 1.98
CA GLU A 232 -33.17 -29.53 3.24
C GLU A 232 -32.05 -29.56 4.27
N VAL A 233 -32.28 -28.96 5.44
CA VAL A 233 -31.34 -28.96 6.58
C VAL A 233 -32.13 -29.34 7.82
N ASN A 234 -31.70 -30.38 8.53
CA ASN A 234 -32.37 -30.88 9.74
C ASN A 234 -33.88 -31.20 9.57
N GLY A 235 -34.29 -31.62 8.37
CA GLY A 235 -35.71 -31.92 8.06
C GLY A 235 -36.55 -30.68 7.72
N GLU A 236 -35.95 -29.50 7.65
CA GLU A 236 -36.63 -28.25 7.25
C GLU A 236 -36.14 -27.77 5.87
N GLU A 237 -37.08 -27.28 5.06
CA GLU A 237 -36.76 -26.67 3.77
C GLU A 237 -36.27 -25.23 3.97
N ILE A 238 -35.06 -24.94 3.51
CA ILE A 238 -34.44 -23.63 3.58
C ILE A 238 -34.20 -23.04 2.18
N LYS A 239 -34.20 -21.71 2.09
CA LYS A 239 -33.83 -20.99 0.86
C LYS A 239 -32.31 -20.90 0.76
N THR A 240 -31.74 -21.22 -0.39
CA THR A 240 -30.29 -21.19 -0.62
C THR A 240 -29.98 -20.74 -2.04
N VAL A 241 -28.73 -20.91 -2.46
CA VAL A 241 -28.29 -20.78 -3.86
C VAL A 241 -27.69 -22.10 -4.37
N VAL A 242 -27.64 -22.24 -5.68
CA VAL A 242 -26.83 -23.24 -6.37
C VAL A 242 -25.87 -22.53 -7.32
N VAL A 243 -24.67 -23.09 -7.51
CA VAL A 243 -23.66 -22.56 -8.42
C VAL A 243 -23.48 -23.49 -9.62
N ASN A 244 -23.74 -22.98 -10.82
CA ASN A 244 -23.39 -23.67 -12.05
C ASN A 244 -21.87 -23.60 -12.25
N ALA A 245 -21.18 -24.73 -12.08
CA ALA A 245 -19.73 -24.82 -12.17
C ALA A 245 -19.20 -24.46 -13.58
N ASP A 246 -19.91 -24.82 -14.64
CA ASP A 246 -19.51 -24.54 -16.03
C ASP A 246 -19.52 -23.04 -16.35
N ARG A 247 -20.31 -22.26 -15.62
CA ARG A 247 -20.36 -20.79 -15.74
C ARG A 247 -19.49 -20.07 -14.70
N CYS A 248 -19.03 -20.76 -13.67
CA CYS A 248 -18.27 -20.13 -12.58
C CYS A 248 -16.82 -19.91 -13.01
N MET A 249 -16.33 -18.68 -12.88
CA MET A 249 -14.92 -18.33 -13.10
C MET A 249 -14.16 -18.03 -11.79
N PHE A 250 -14.72 -18.48 -10.66
CA PHE A 250 -14.07 -18.46 -9.35
C PHE A 250 -13.68 -17.07 -8.85
N CYS A 251 -14.45 -16.02 -9.21
CA CYS A 251 -14.14 -14.67 -8.75
C CYS A 251 -14.27 -14.46 -7.24
N GLY A 252 -15.04 -15.31 -6.55
CA GLY A 252 -15.27 -15.15 -5.12
C GLY A 252 -16.11 -13.94 -4.73
N ASN A 253 -16.62 -13.13 -5.67
CA ASN A 253 -17.46 -11.95 -5.34
C ASN A 253 -18.78 -12.30 -4.64
N CYS A 254 -19.21 -13.56 -4.71
CA CYS A 254 -20.40 -14.06 -4.02
C CYS A 254 -20.11 -14.70 -2.66
N TYR A 255 -18.85 -14.79 -2.24
CA TYR A 255 -18.45 -15.21 -0.89
C TYR A 255 -18.52 -14.02 0.06
#